data_AF-A0A6L0XX44-F1
#
_entry.id   AF-A0A6L0XX44-F1
#
_cell.length_a   1.000
_cell.length_b   1.000
_cell.length_c   1.000
_cell.angle_alpha   90.00
_cell.angle_beta   90.00
_cell.angle_gamma   90.00
#
_symmetry.space_group_name_H-M   'P 1'
#
loop_
_entity.id
_entity.type
_entity.pdbx_description
1 polymer ?
#
loop_
_entity_poly.entity_id
_entity_poly.type
_entity_poly.pdbx_seq_one_letter_code
_entity_poly.pdbx_strand_id
1 'polypeptide(L)'
;MVSYLEGQVTRDGRKRAPRHLFGTNYRKPFPWIRVGLGLAAMAAAAGMVYRRMSYVSPQEQFVRKIKIRPYGVMGTQMTLQGSLRQEGPRPDDTMVITDPCDLMHIFTSAAGATGTSGAIYKWVGLTKAFPNDVVMAMSKVGDAKHHQYGLKDSEAGEKHIIHVSAPDFREGIWSEREAAIELSRAYRNVLHEYVVSECDTLRMVPLSDGLQAGPLYNQLPAITHSALLMGFEQLHLFDKEYVLRDDKNIELCVFMNREWDMFNNAFENLPVGPTG
;
A
#
# COMPACT_ATOMS: atom_id res chain seq x y z
N MET A 1 -17.90 -3.38 -77.32
CA MET A 1 -17.67 -2.21 -78.19
C MET A 1 -17.26 -1.05 -77.28
N VAL A 2 -15.96 -0.73 -77.21
CA VAL A 2 -15.44 0.30 -76.30
C VAL A 2 -15.60 1.65 -76.98
N SER A 3 -16.46 2.51 -76.44
CA SER A 3 -16.64 3.88 -76.91
C SER A 3 -15.49 4.74 -76.41
N TYR A 4 -14.83 5.44 -77.34
CA TYR A 4 -13.80 6.44 -77.06
C TYR A 4 -14.32 7.81 -77.51
N LEU A 5 -13.98 8.86 -76.76
CA LEU A 5 -14.15 10.24 -77.23
C LEU A 5 -13.11 10.51 -78.33
N GLU A 6 -13.49 10.32 -79.58
CA GLU A 6 -12.66 10.69 -80.73
C GLU A 6 -12.59 12.22 -80.89
N GLY A 7 -11.39 12.71 -81.22
CA GLY A 7 -11.25 14.04 -81.84
C GLY A 7 -10.76 15.19 -80.97
N GLN A 8 -10.31 14.99 -79.72
CA GLN A 8 -9.68 16.09 -78.97
C GLN A 8 -8.21 16.29 -79.37
N VAL A 9 -7.97 17.33 -80.15
CA VAL A 9 -6.64 17.81 -80.57
C VAL A 9 -6.17 18.90 -79.62
N THR A 10 -4.90 18.90 -79.21
CA THR A 10 -4.33 20.05 -78.49
C THR A 10 -4.27 21.28 -79.41
N ARG A 11 -4.10 22.47 -78.83
CA ARG A 11 -3.95 23.72 -79.59
C ARG A 11 -2.77 23.69 -80.59
N ASP A 12 -1.83 22.75 -80.41
CA ASP A 12 -0.66 22.50 -81.27
C ASP A 12 -0.84 21.30 -82.22
N GLY A 13 -2.07 20.86 -82.49
CA GLY A 13 -2.35 19.90 -83.56
C GLY A 13 -2.06 18.42 -83.26
N ARG A 14 -1.61 18.06 -82.05
CA ARG A 14 -1.28 16.67 -81.69
C ARG A 14 -2.48 15.93 -81.08
N LYS A 15 -2.72 14.70 -81.54
CA LYS A 15 -3.79 13.82 -81.03
C LYS A 15 -3.44 13.35 -79.60
N ARG A 16 -4.35 13.55 -78.64
CA ARG A 16 -4.19 13.03 -77.28
C ARG A 16 -4.55 11.54 -77.19
N ALA A 17 -3.90 10.82 -76.28
CA ALA A 17 -4.22 9.43 -75.99
C ALA A 17 -5.66 9.29 -75.45
N PRO A 18 -6.40 8.25 -75.85
CA PRO A 18 -7.78 8.05 -75.42
C PRO A 18 -7.87 7.81 -73.92
N ARG A 19 -8.71 8.57 -73.21
CA ARG A 19 -9.03 8.32 -71.80
C ARG A 19 -10.11 7.23 -71.70
N HIS A 20 -9.86 6.20 -70.90
CA HIS A 20 -10.86 5.19 -70.59
C HIS A 20 -12.02 5.80 -69.78
N LEU A 21 -13.25 5.55 -70.23
CA LEU A 21 -14.49 6.02 -69.59
C LEU A 21 -14.93 5.20 -68.35
N PHE A 22 -14.16 4.18 -67.96
CA PHE A 22 -14.52 3.33 -66.82
C PHE A 22 -14.11 3.97 -65.49
N GLY A 23 -15.13 4.50 -64.81
CA GLY A 23 -15.34 4.51 -63.35
C GLY A 23 -14.11 4.44 -62.45
N THR A 24 -13.42 5.56 -62.26
CA THR A 24 -12.62 5.78 -61.05
C THR A 24 -13.29 6.87 -60.19
N ASN A 25 -14.51 6.61 -59.75
CA ASN A 25 -15.14 7.31 -58.63
C ASN A 25 -14.48 6.90 -57.30
N TYR A 26 -13.15 6.79 -57.24
CA TYR A 26 -12.43 6.73 -55.98
C TYR A 26 -12.33 8.16 -55.46
N ARG A 27 -13.43 8.68 -54.89
CA ARG A 27 -13.40 9.90 -54.10
C ARG A 27 -12.51 9.61 -52.90
N LYS A 28 -11.22 10.00 -52.98
CA LYS A 28 -10.33 10.01 -51.83
C LYS A 28 -11.10 10.71 -50.69
N PRO A 29 -11.19 10.12 -49.49
CA PRO A 29 -11.86 10.79 -48.38
C PRO A 29 -11.27 12.19 -48.26
N PHE A 30 -12.17 13.18 -48.17
CA PHE A 30 -11.82 14.60 -48.19
C PHE A 30 -10.64 14.87 -47.23
N PRO A 31 -9.71 15.79 -47.55
CA PRO A 31 -8.48 16.01 -46.79
C PRO A 31 -8.67 16.11 -45.27
N TRP A 32 -9.79 16.69 -44.83
CA TRP A 32 -10.18 16.84 -43.43
C TRP A 32 -10.40 15.53 -42.67
N ILE A 33 -10.88 14.46 -43.33
CA ILE A 33 -11.04 13.13 -42.70
C ILE A 33 -9.67 12.56 -42.35
N ARG A 34 -8.67 12.71 -43.22
CA ARG A 34 -7.29 12.25 -42.97
C ARG A 34 -6.61 13.05 -41.89
N VAL A 35 -6.83 14.36 -41.86
CA VAL A 35 -6.34 15.24 -40.79
C VAL A 35 -6.97 14.84 -39.47
N GLY A 36 -8.30 14.63 -39.42
CA GLY A 36 -9.00 14.17 -38.22
C GLY A 36 -8.49 12.81 -37.72
N LEU A 37 -8.28 11.86 -38.62
CA LEU A 37 -7.77 10.53 -38.28
C LEU A 37 -6.30 10.58 -37.79
N GLY A 38 -5.49 11.45 -38.39
CA GLY A 38 -4.11 11.72 -37.94
C GLY A 38 -4.04 12.37 -36.57
N LEU A 39 -4.89 13.37 -36.30
CA LEU A 39 -4.98 14.01 -34.98
C LEU A 39 -5.47 13.03 -33.90
N ALA A 40 -6.47 12.20 -34.21
CA ALA A 40 -6.95 11.16 -33.31
C ALA A 40 -5.86 10.12 -32.99
N ALA A 41 -5.10 9.69 -34.00
CA ALA A 41 -3.97 8.76 -33.81
C ALA A 41 -2.86 9.39 -32.95
N MET A 42 -2.52 10.67 -33.17
CA MET A 42 -1.55 11.38 -32.34
C MET A 42 -2.04 11.56 -30.90
N ALA A 43 -3.32 11.89 -30.69
CA ALA A 43 -3.91 12.00 -29.37
C ALA A 43 -3.91 10.65 -28.62
N ALA A 44 -4.22 9.55 -29.32
CA ALA A 44 -4.15 8.20 -28.75
C ALA A 44 -2.70 7.81 -28.40
N ALA A 45 -1.74 8.11 -29.27
CA ALA A 45 -0.32 7.87 -29.00
C ALA A 45 0.19 8.71 -27.83
N ALA A 46 -0.15 10.00 -27.79
CA ALA A 46 0.17 10.89 -26.68
C ALA A 46 -0.48 10.41 -25.37
N GLY A 47 -1.73 9.93 -25.40
CA GLY A 47 -2.41 9.34 -24.26
C GLY A 47 -1.78 8.04 -23.78
N MET A 48 -1.32 7.17 -24.67
CA MET A 48 -0.58 5.96 -24.30
C MET A 48 0.79 6.28 -23.70
N VAL A 49 1.53 7.22 -24.29
CA VAL A 49 2.83 7.68 -23.76
C VAL A 49 2.63 8.32 -22.40
N TYR A 50 1.64 9.21 -22.24
CA TYR A 50 1.31 9.84 -20.97
C TYR A 50 0.95 8.79 -19.91
N ARG A 51 0.06 7.84 -20.20
CA ARG A 51 -0.28 6.76 -19.27
C ARG A 51 0.91 5.91 -18.89
N ARG A 52 1.84 5.65 -19.83
CA ARG A 52 3.07 4.90 -19.56
C ARG A 52 4.04 5.70 -18.69
N MET A 53 4.16 7.01 -18.94
CA MET A 53 4.99 7.92 -18.14
C MET A 53 4.39 8.19 -16.75
N SER A 54 3.06 8.13 -16.61
CA SER A 54 2.32 8.31 -15.37
C SER A 54 1.94 6.99 -14.70
N TYR A 55 2.37 5.84 -15.23
CA TYR A 55 2.11 4.55 -14.60
C TYR A 55 3.00 4.43 -13.36
N VAL A 56 2.35 4.39 -12.21
CA VAL A 56 3.00 4.11 -10.92
C VAL A 56 2.73 2.65 -10.60
N SER A 57 3.78 1.88 -10.31
CA SER A 57 3.61 0.46 -9.98
C SER A 57 2.78 0.30 -8.70
N PRO A 58 2.02 -0.81 -8.52
CA PRO A 58 1.28 -1.06 -7.28
C PRO A 58 2.15 -0.97 -6.03
N GLN A 59 3.41 -1.40 -6.12
CA GLN A 59 4.38 -1.29 -5.02
C GLN A 59 4.67 0.16 -4.66
N GLU A 60 4.84 1.02 -5.66
CA GLU A 60 5.14 2.43 -5.45
C GLU A 60 3.92 3.18 -4.93
N GLN A 61 2.73 2.83 -5.41
CA GLN A 61 1.47 3.34 -4.83
C GLN A 61 1.34 2.94 -3.37
N PHE A 62 1.68 1.70 -3.01
CA PHE A 62 1.61 1.20 -1.64
C PHE A 62 2.58 1.95 -0.72
N VAL A 63 3.85 2.10 -1.09
CA VAL A 63 4.83 2.84 -0.26
C VAL A 63 4.40 4.29 -0.06
N ARG A 64 3.95 4.96 -1.13
CA ARG A 64 3.44 6.35 -1.05
C ARG A 64 2.19 6.48 -0.18
N LYS A 65 1.44 5.40 0.03
CA LYS A 65 0.23 5.38 0.88
C LYS A 65 0.57 5.29 2.37
N ILE A 66 1.76 4.80 2.73
CA ILE A 66 2.20 4.69 4.12
C ILE A 66 2.67 6.07 4.61
N LYS A 67 1.98 6.62 5.61
CA LYS A 67 2.31 7.90 6.24
C LYS A 67 3.00 7.65 7.57
N ILE A 68 4.22 8.16 7.73
CA ILE A 68 4.93 8.10 9.01
C ILE A 68 4.31 9.12 9.98
N ARG A 69 3.96 8.67 11.19
CA ARG A 69 3.36 9.52 12.23
C ARG A 69 4.28 9.63 13.45
N PRO A 70 4.48 10.83 14.02
CA PRO A 70 5.35 11.05 15.18
C PRO A 70 4.63 10.74 16.49
N TYR A 71 3.90 9.64 16.56
CA TYR A 71 3.23 9.16 17.78
C TYR A 71 2.98 7.65 17.63
N GLY A 72 2.81 6.95 18.75
CA GLY A 72 2.38 5.54 18.76
C GLY A 72 0.90 5.39 18.43
N VAL A 73 0.42 4.15 18.26
CA VAL A 73 -0.94 3.88 17.77
C VAL A 73 -2.06 4.54 18.60
N MET A 74 -1.83 4.77 19.90
CA MET A 74 -2.75 5.46 20.81
C MET A 74 -2.74 7.00 20.70
N GLY A 75 -1.96 7.57 19.78
CA GLY A 75 -1.75 9.01 19.64
C GLY A 75 -0.79 9.60 20.68
N THR A 76 -0.17 8.78 21.52
CA THR A 76 0.82 9.22 22.50
C THR A 76 2.23 9.14 21.95
N GLN A 77 3.11 10.06 22.35
CA GLN A 77 4.52 10.08 21.97
C GLN A 77 5.40 10.15 23.22
N MET A 78 6.56 9.49 23.20
CA MET A 78 7.62 9.76 24.16
C MET A 78 8.56 10.83 23.63
N THR A 79 8.62 11.95 24.36
CA THR A 79 9.53 13.06 24.10
C THR A 79 10.98 12.69 24.42
N LEU A 80 11.94 13.47 23.90
CA LEU A 80 13.37 13.33 24.20
C LEU A 80 13.70 13.43 25.71
N GLN A 81 12.84 14.10 26.48
CA GLN A 81 12.96 14.26 27.93
C GLN A 81 12.39 13.06 28.71
N GLY A 82 11.87 12.03 28.02
CA GLY A 82 11.22 10.87 28.63
C GLY A 82 9.78 11.11 29.10
N SER A 83 9.21 12.30 28.83
CA SER A 83 7.81 12.59 29.16
C SER A 83 6.88 12.08 28.06
N LEU A 84 5.71 11.55 28.47
CA LEU A 84 4.67 11.10 27.56
C LEU A 84 3.71 12.25 27.24
N ARG A 85 3.45 12.50 25.95
CA ARG A 85 2.52 13.54 25.46
C ARG A 85 1.46 12.94 24.56
N GLN A 86 0.28 13.54 24.54
CA GLN A 86 -0.77 13.21 23.56
C GLN A 86 -0.59 14.15 22.36
N GLU A 87 0.05 13.66 21.30
CA GLU A 87 0.36 14.44 20.10
C GLU A 87 -0.61 14.13 18.94
N GLY A 88 -1.11 12.89 18.88
CA GLY A 88 -2.10 12.44 17.91
C GLY A 88 -3.48 12.20 18.52
N PRO A 89 -4.54 12.10 17.71
CA PRO A 89 -5.85 11.69 18.19
C PRO A 89 -5.83 10.22 18.63
N ARG A 90 -6.67 9.88 19.62
CA ARG A 90 -6.94 8.48 19.93
C ARG A 90 -7.62 7.80 18.74
N PRO A 91 -7.42 6.49 18.54
CA PRO A 91 -8.13 5.73 17.52
C PRO A 91 -9.66 5.84 17.71
N ASP A 92 -10.36 6.00 16.60
CA ASP A 92 -11.82 5.96 16.52
C ASP A 92 -12.31 4.59 15.99
N ASP A 93 -13.61 4.47 15.74
CA ASP A 93 -14.27 3.26 15.25
C ASP A 93 -13.99 2.95 13.77
N THR A 94 -13.47 3.91 13.00
CA THR A 94 -13.05 3.72 11.61
C THR A 94 -11.59 3.27 11.48
N MET A 95 -10.87 3.20 12.61
CA MET A 95 -9.46 2.87 12.68
C MET A 95 -9.24 1.47 13.26
N VAL A 96 -8.39 0.70 12.60
CA VAL A 96 -7.83 -0.52 13.17
C VAL A 96 -6.38 -0.28 13.57
N ILE A 97 -6.03 -0.67 14.79
CA ILE A 97 -4.67 -0.53 15.31
C ILE A 97 -3.96 -1.87 15.42
N THR A 98 -2.63 -1.89 15.21
CA THR A 98 -1.85 -3.09 15.48
C THR A 98 -1.39 -3.14 16.93
N ASP A 99 -1.49 -4.33 17.51
CA ASP A 99 -0.95 -4.67 18.82
C ASP A 99 0.23 -5.65 18.64
N PRO A 100 1.47 -5.23 18.92
CA PRO A 100 2.65 -6.10 18.86
C PRO A 100 2.67 -7.04 20.07
N CYS A 101 1.79 -8.04 20.08
CA CYS A 101 1.57 -8.92 21.22
C CYS A 101 2.63 -10.03 21.32
N ASP A 102 2.94 -10.39 22.56
CA ASP A 102 3.64 -11.63 22.88
C ASP A 102 2.64 -12.80 22.94
N LEU A 103 3.00 -13.93 22.33
CA LEU A 103 2.22 -15.16 22.39
C LEU A 103 2.00 -15.62 23.84
N MET A 104 2.94 -15.37 24.75
CA MET A 104 2.75 -15.64 26.17
C MET A 104 1.49 -14.96 26.70
N HIS A 105 1.27 -13.68 26.39
CA HIS A 105 0.10 -12.94 26.85
C HIS A 105 -1.19 -13.46 26.23
N ILE A 106 -1.17 -13.82 24.95
CA ILE A 106 -2.34 -14.40 24.26
C ILE A 106 -2.79 -15.69 24.93
N PHE A 107 -1.86 -16.61 25.24
CA PHE A 107 -2.19 -17.93 25.80
C PHE A 107 -2.44 -17.94 27.31
N THR A 108 -1.99 -16.92 28.05
CA THR A 108 -2.12 -16.89 29.51
C THR A 108 -3.08 -15.81 29.97
N SER A 109 -2.70 -14.54 29.82
CA SER A 109 -3.48 -13.38 30.24
C SER A 109 -2.90 -12.09 29.66
N ALA A 110 -3.78 -11.13 29.37
CA ALA A 110 -3.41 -9.75 29.07
C ALA A 110 -2.84 -9.00 30.30
N ALA A 111 -3.02 -9.53 31.50
CA ALA A 111 -2.51 -8.92 32.72
C ALA A 111 -0.96 -8.85 32.71
N GLY A 112 -0.42 -7.70 33.13
CA GLY A 112 1.03 -7.48 33.22
C GLY A 112 1.69 -7.03 31.92
N ALA A 113 0.95 -6.93 30.81
CA ALA A 113 1.49 -6.36 29.58
C ALA A 113 1.91 -4.89 29.76
N THR A 114 3.02 -4.51 29.14
CA THR A 114 3.59 -3.16 29.22
C THR A 114 3.72 -2.55 27.82
N GLY A 115 4.24 -1.31 27.74
CA GLY A 115 4.46 -0.63 26.46
C GLY A 115 3.19 -0.42 25.66
N THR A 116 3.27 -0.62 24.34
CA THR A 116 2.15 -0.45 23.40
C THR A 116 1.00 -1.39 23.74
N SER A 117 1.25 -2.70 23.88
CA SER A 117 0.22 -3.70 24.18
C SER A 117 -0.51 -3.41 25.49
N GLY A 118 0.24 -3.06 26.55
CA GLY A 118 -0.37 -2.69 27.83
C GLY A 118 -1.29 -1.48 27.73
N ALA A 119 -0.92 -0.48 26.93
CA ALA A 119 -1.78 0.69 26.68
C ALA A 119 -3.06 0.33 25.91
N ILE A 120 -2.95 -0.56 24.91
CA ILE A 120 -4.08 -1.07 24.13
C ILE A 120 -5.03 -1.88 25.00
N TYR A 121 -4.53 -2.82 25.79
CA TYR A 121 -5.35 -3.69 26.66
C TYR A 121 -6.12 -2.86 27.68
N LYS A 122 -5.47 -1.87 28.28
CA LYS A 122 -6.14 -0.92 29.18
C LYS A 122 -7.23 -0.12 28.48
N TRP A 123 -7.02 0.27 27.22
CA TRP A 123 -7.98 1.06 26.44
C TRP A 123 -9.22 0.24 26.07
N VAL A 124 -9.08 -1.04 25.74
CA VAL A 124 -10.23 -1.92 25.45
C VAL A 124 -10.84 -2.58 26.68
N GLY A 125 -10.19 -2.46 27.84
CA GLY A 125 -10.65 -3.11 29.08
C GLY A 125 -10.33 -4.60 29.13
N LEU A 126 -9.34 -5.06 28.35
CA LEU A 126 -8.88 -6.45 28.37
C LEU A 126 -7.97 -6.68 29.58
N THR A 127 -8.45 -7.42 30.57
CA THR A 127 -7.72 -7.65 31.83
C THR A 127 -7.40 -9.12 32.11
N LYS A 128 -7.99 -10.05 31.37
CA LYS A 128 -7.91 -11.50 31.61
C LYS A 128 -7.50 -12.24 30.32
N ALA A 129 -8.20 -13.32 29.99
CA ALA A 129 -7.96 -14.12 28.81
C ALA A 129 -8.38 -13.38 27.54
N PHE A 130 -7.66 -13.66 26.46
CA PHE A 130 -8.03 -13.21 25.13
C PHE A 130 -9.28 -13.94 24.62
N PRO A 131 -10.02 -13.32 23.69
CA PRO A 131 -11.10 -13.99 22.97
C PRO A 131 -10.62 -15.28 22.29
N ASN A 132 -11.49 -16.31 22.26
CA ASN A 132 -11.12 -17.63 21.75
C ASN A 132 -10.71 -17.62 20.27
N ASP A 133 -11.30 -16.75 19.46
CA ASP A 133 -10.95 -16.59 18.05
C ASP A 133 -9.52 -16.05 17.88
N VAL A 134 -9.09 -15.11 18.74
CA VAL A 134 -7.69 -14.65 18.79
C VAL A 134 -6.78 -15.78 19.20
N VAL A 135 -7.10 -16.49 20.28
CA VAL A 135 -6.27 -17.60 20.81
C VAL A 135 -6.11 -18.73 19.79
N MET A 136 -7.17 -19.06 19.04
CA MET A 136 -7.12 -20.11 18.02
C MET A 136 -6.37 -19.70 16.75
N ALA A 137 -6.40 -18.42 16.38
CA ALA A 137 -5.72 -17.91 15.19
C ALA A 137 -4.22 -17.68 15.41
N MET A 138 -3.81 -17.44 16.66
CA MET A 138 -2.42 -17.15 17.02
C MET A 138 -1.71 -18.43 17.44
N SER A 139 -0.83 -18.95 16.58
CA SER A 139 -0.12 -20.22 16.84
C SER A 139 1.40 -20.08 16.82
N LYS A 140 1.92 -19.17 15.99
CA LYS A 140 3.35 -18.97 15.77
C LYS A 140 3.67 -17.51 15.53
N VAL A 141 4.97 -17.20 15.60
CA VAL A 141 5.50 -15.89 15.22
C VAL A 141 5.12 -15.57 13.77
N GLY A 142 4.68 -14.34 13.55
CA GLY A 142 4.18 -13.82 12.28
C GLY A 142 2.67 -14.00 12.09
N ASP A 143 1.96 -14.74 12.94
CA ASP A 143 0.50 -14.77 12.90
C ASP A 143 -0.07 -13.41 13.32
N ALA A 144 -1.21 -13.06 12.73
CA ALA A 144 -1.98 -11.88 13.10
C ALA A 144 -3.48 -12.19 13.08
N LYS A 145 -4.24 -11.55 13.95
CA LYS A 145 -5.70 -11.69 14.00
C LYS A 145 -6.39 -10.38 14.35
N HIS A 146 -7.31 -9.94 13.49
CA HIS A 146 -8.27 -8.89 13.79
C HIS A 146 -9.32 -9.40 14.78
N HIS A 147 -9.58 -8.60 15.80
CA HIS A 147 -10.70 -8.74 16.72
C HIS A 147 -11.33 -7.38 17.01
N GLN A 148 -12.65 -7.38 17.14
CA GLN A 148 -13.43 -6.20 17.45
C GLN A 148 -13.82 -6.23 18.93
N TYR A 149 -13.42 -5.22 19.68
CA TYR A 149 -13.75 -5.06 21.09
C TYR A 149 -14.83 -3.98 21.29
N GLY A 150 -15.68 -4.18 22.29
CA GLY A 150 -16.77 -3.24 22.60
C GLY A 150 -18.06 -3.57 21.85
N LEU A 151 -19.13 -2.82 22.16
CA LEU A 151 -20.43 -2.94 21.50
C LEU A 151 -20.67 -1.70 20.63
N LYS A 152 -21.30 -1.91 19.48
CA LYS A 152 -21.68 -0.86 18.52
C LYS A 152 -22.41 0.33 19.13
N ASP A 153 -23.29 0.04 20.09
CA ASP A 153 -24.15 1.04 20.73
C ASP A 153 -23.57 1.57 22.06
N SER A 154 -22.31 1.23 22.38
CA SER A 154 -21.69 1.78 23.59
C SER A 154 -21.19 3.21 23.34
N GLU A 155 -21.25 4.07 24.36
CA GLU A 155 -20.68 5.43 24.29
C GLU A 155 -19.18 5.44 23.93
N ALA A 156 -18.50 4.31 24.14
CA ALA A 156 -17.08 4.13 23.83
C ALA A 156 -16.80 3.63 22.39
N GLY A 157 -17.84 3.30 21.62
CA GLY A 157 -17.75 2.77 20.26
C GLY A 157 -17.11 1.37 20.15
N GLU A 158 -17.07 0.86 18.91
CA GLU A 158 -16.34 -0.35 18.55
C GLU A 158 -14.84 -0.02 18.44
N LYS A 159 -13.98 -0.97 18.82
CA LYS A 159 -12.53 -0.81 18.83
C LYS A 159 -11.90 -1.94 18.05
N HIS A 160 -11.24 -1.63 16.94
CA HIS A 160 -10.67 -2.63 16.04
C HIS A 160 -9.18 -2.81 16.35
N ILE A 161 -8.78 -4.04 16.68
CA ILE A 161 -7.37 -4.38 16.97
C ILE A 161 -6.94 -5.56 16.11
N ILE A 162 -5.75 -5.45 15.51
CA ILE A 162 -5.04 -6.58 14.92
C ILE A 162 -3.92 -6.97 15.89
N HIS A 163 -4.12 -8.07 16.61
CA HIS A 163 -3.07 -8.69 17.42
C HIS A 163 -2.07 -9.36 16.49
N VAL A 164 -0.79 -9.04 16.59
CA VAL A 164 0.25 -9.59 15.73
C VAL A 164 1.45 -10.04 16.56
N SER A 165 1.88 -11.27 16.33
CA SER A 165 3.10 -11.82 16.93
C SER A 165 4.27 -11.47 16.04
N ALA A 166 5.18 -10.63 16.52
CA ALA A 166 6.37 -10.22 15.79
C ALA A 166 7.61 -11.02 16.24
N PRO A 167 8.62 -11.23 15.38
CA PRO A 167 9.87 -11.87 15.77
C PRO A 167 10.63 -11.04 16.81
N ASP A 168 11.34 -11.71 17.72
CA ASP A 168 12.23 -11.07 18.68
C ASP A 168 13.67 -11.17 18.19
N PHE A 169 14.28 -10.04 17.83
CA PHE A 169 15.63 -9.99 17.28
C PHE A 169 16.72 -9.91 18.34
N ARG A 170 16.38 -9.94 19.63
CA ARG A 170 17.37 -10.10 20.71
C ARG A 170 17.99 -11.48 20.72
N GLU A 171 17.25 -12.48 20.25
CA GLU A 171 17.66 -13.88 20.28
C GLU A 171 18.25 -14.29 18.93
N GLY A 172 19.52 -14.67 18.91
CA GLY A 172 20.20 -15.19 17.71
C GLY A 172 20.99 -14.14 16.92
N ILE A 173 21.45 -14.57 15.74
CA ILE A 173 22.22 -13.73 14.81
C ILE A 173 21.35 -13.55 13.57
N TRP A 174 20.99 -12.31 13.30
CA TRP A 174 20.09 -11.95 12.20
C TRP A 174 20.83 -11.12 11.17
N SER A 175 20.75 -11.52 9.91
CA SER A 175 21.03 -10.58 8.81
C SER A 175 19.81 -9.67 8.57
N GLU A 176 20.04 -8.47 8.03
CA GLU A 176 18.96 -7.54 7.64
C GLU A 176 17.97 -8.22 6.69
N ARG A 177 18.47 -9.06 5.79
CA ARG A 177 17.65 -9.80 4.82
C ARG A 177 16.76 -10.85 5.49
N GLU A 178 17.30 -11.65 6.40
CA GLU A 178 16.52 -12.66 7.12
C GLU A 178 15.47 -12.02 8.01
N ALA A 179 15.84 -10.95 8.73
CA ALA A 179 14.92 -10.17 9.55
C ALA A 179 13.77 -9.60 8.71
N ALA A 180 14.08 -9.06 7.52
CA ALA A 180 13.07 -8.51 6.63
C ALA A 180 12.13 -9.60 6.06
N ILE A 181 12.64 -10.79 5.77
CA ILE A 181 11.83 -11.93 5.31
C ILE A 181 10.86 -12.37 6.41
N GLU A 182 11.33 -12.55 7.65
CA GLU A 182 10.48 -12.97 8.75
C GLU A 182 9.44 -11.90 9.11
N LEU A 183 9.83 -10.63 9.18
CA LEU A 183 8.89 -9.52 9.38
C LEU A 183 7.88 -9.41 8.23
N SER A 184 8.25 -9.73 6.99
CA SER A 184 7.32 -9.65 5.86
C SER A 184 6.11 -10.57 6.02
N ARG A 185 6.28 -11.70 6.71
CA ARG A 185 5.18 -12.63 7.00
C ARG A 185 4.17 -12.00 7.96
N ALA A 186 4.66 -11.32 8.99
CA ALA A 186 3.83 -10.60 9.94
C ALA A 186 3.10 -9.44 9.26
N TYR A 187 3.80 -8.61 8.47
CA TYR A 187 3.18 -7.50 7.75
C TYR A 187 2.16 -7.96 6.70
N ARG A 188 2.43 -9.05 5.96
CA ARG A 188 1.44 -9.65 5.05
C ARG A 188 0.15 -9.99 5.81
N ASN A 189 0.27 -10.66 6.95
CA ASN A 189 -0.89 -11.04 7.74
C ASN A 189 -1.63 -9.83 8.33
N VAL A 190 -0.90 -8.80 8.78
CA VAL A 190 -1.50 -7.52 9.22
C VAL A 190 -2.28 -6.86 8.10
N LEU A 191 -1.71 -6.80 6.89
CA LEU A 191 -2.39 -6.19 5.74
C LEU A 191 -3.63 -6.99 5.33
N HIS A 192 -3.58 -8.32 5.40
CA HIS A 192 -4.75 -9.17 5.16
C HIS A 192 -5.85 -8.93 6.20
N GLU A 193 -5.51 -8.94 7.49
CA GLU A 193 -6.48 -8.67 8.56
C GLU A 193 -7.00 -7.23 8.54
N TYR A 194 -6.24 -6.27 8.00
CA TYR A 194 -6.75 -4.92 7.71
C TYR A 194 -7.86 -4.94 6.66
N VAL A 195 -7.69 -5.69 5.57
CA VAL A 195 -8.76 -5.87 4.57
C VAL A 195 -10.00 -6.49 5.21
N VAL A 196 -9.82 -7.50 6.07
CA VAL A 196 -10.91 -8.18 6.80
C VAL A 196 -11.61 -7.23 7.78
N SER A 197 -10.89 -6.30 8.39
CA SER A 197 -11.46 -5.36 9.38
C SER A 197 -12.43 -4.33 8.78
N GLU A 198 -12.41 -4.16 7.45
CA GLU A 198 -13.15 -3.16 6.67
C GLU A 198 -12.94 -1.68 7.07
N CYS A 199 -12.06 -1.42 8.04
CA CYS A 199 -11.71 -0.08 8.53
C CYS A 199 -11.07 0.79 7.44
N ASP A 200 -11.16 2.11 7.58
CA ASP A 200 -10.64 3.06 6.58
C ASP A 200 -9.18 3.40 6.81
N THR A 201 -8.70 3.22 8.03
CA THR A 201 -7.32 3.52 8.39
C THR A 201 -6.70 2.39 9.20
N LEU A 202 -5.56 1.90 8.73
CA LEU A 202 -4.67 1.02 9.49
C LEU A 202 -3.60 1.86 10.19
N ARG A 203 -3.58 1.82 11.51
CA ARG A 203 -2.55 2.47 12.31
C ARG A 203 -1.65 1.41 12.95
N MET A 204 -0.45 1.26 12.42
CA MET A 204 0.48 0.21 12.83
C MET A 204 1.68 0.77 13.58
N VAL A 205 2.19 0.03 14.56
CA VAL A 205 3.56 0.25 15.05
C VAL A 205 4.57 -0.42 14.12
N PRO A 206 5.82 0.06 14.06
CA PRO A 206 6.93 -0.76 13.57
C PRO A 206 7.01 -2.04 14.41
N LEU A 207 6.84 -3.19 13.77
CA LEU A 207 6.92 -4.49 14.43
C LEU A 207 8.37 -4.79 14.84
N SER A 208 8.54 -5.51 15.95
CA SER A 208 9.85 -5.84 16.53
C SER A 208 10.68 -4.62 16.94
N ASP A 209 10.04 -3.49 17.24
CA ASP A 209 10.71 -2.25 17.63
C ASP A 209 11.03 -2.17 19.14
N GLY A 210 11.80 -1.16 19.52
CA GLY A 210 12.20 -0.90 20.90
C GLY A 210 13.05 -2.03 21.46
N LEU A 211 12.54 -2.71 22.49
CA LEU A 211 13.28 -3.78 23.15
C LEU A 211 13.47 -5.01 22.25
N GLN A 212 12.50 -5.34 21.39
CA GLN A 212 12.56 -6.53 20.52
C GLN A 212 13.51 -6.34 19.32
N ALA A 213 13.96 -5.11 19.04
CA ALA A 213 14.81 -4.83 17.89
C ALA A 213 16.23 -5.39 18.04
N GLY A 214 16.67 -5.61 19.28
CA GLY A 214 17.97 -6.19 19.58
C GLY A 214 19.13 -5.48 18.86
N PRO A 215 20.10 -6.23 18.30
CA PRO A 215 21.22 -5.66 17.54
C PRO A 215 20.81 -4.91 16.26
N LEU A 216 19.59 -5.12 15.76
CA LEU A 216 19.10 -4.55 14.51
C LEU A 216 18.41 -3.19 14.67
N TYR A 217 18.38 -2.63 15.88
CA TYR A 217 17.68 -1.38 16.19
C TYR A 217 17.96 -0.24 15.19
N ASN A 218 19.23 -0.04 14.80
CA ASN A 218 19.59 1.04 13.87
C ASN A 218 19.18 0.74 12.42
N GLN A 219 19.10 -0.53 12.04
CA GLN A 219 18.73 -0.99 10.70
C GLN A 219 17.21 -1.23 10.57
N LEU A 220 16.48 -1.28 11.68
CA LEU A 220 15.06 -1.62 11.73
C LEU A 220 14.18 -0.77 10.80
N PRO A 221 14.42 0.54 10.59
CA PRO A 221 13.65 1.32 9.63
C PRO A 221 13.72 0.79 8.19
N ALA A 222 14.94 0.47 7.70
CA ALA A 222 15.14 -0.07 6.36
C ALA A 222 14.61 -1.51 6.23
N ILE A 223 14.77 -2.30 7.30
CA ILE A 223 14.20 -3.66 7.40
C ILE A 223 12.67 -3.59 7.34
N THR A 224 12.05 -2.67 8.09
CA THR A 224 10.60 -2.46 8.13
C THR A 224 10.06 -2.06 6.77
N HIS A 225 10.70 -1.10 6.10
CA HIS A 225 10.34 -0.72 4.73
C HIS A 225 10.39 -1.91 3.77
N SER A 226 11.49 -2.67 3.78
CA SER A 226 11.67 -3.85 2.92
C SER A 226 10.65 -4.95 3.25
N ALA A 227 10.37 -5.18 4.53
CA ALA A 227 9.41 -6.17 5.00
C ALA A 227 7.97 -5.81 4.62
N LEU A 228 7.58 -4.54 4.71
CA LEU A 228 6.26 -4.05 4.27
C LEU A 228 6.08 -4.23 2.77
N LEU A 229 7.09 -3.87 1.97
CA LEU A 229 7.08 -4.09 0.52
C LEU A 229 6.93 -5.58 0.17
N MET A 230 7.75 -6.44 0.79
CA MET A 230 7.66 -7.90 0.57
C MET A 230 6.32 -8.46 1.05
N GLY A 231 5.80 -7.97 2.17
CA GLY A 231 4.52 -8.40 2.73
C GLY A 231 3.35 -8.02 1.83
N PHE A 232 3.35 -6.78 1.31
CA PHE A 232 2.41 -6.33 0.29
C PHE A 232 2.50 -7.21 -0.95
N GLU A 233 3.70 -7.50 -1.46
CA GLU A 233 3.88 -8.31 -2.66
C GLU A 233 3.31 -9.73 -2.54
N GLN A 234 3.32 -10.29 -1.32
CA GLN A 234 2.76 -11.61 -1.01
C GLN A 234 1.23 -11.63 -0.89
N LEU A 235 0.56 -10.47 -0.86
CA LEU A 235 -0.90 -10.41 -0.76
C LEU A 235 -1.60 -10.97 -2.00
N HIS A 236 -2.80 -11.48 -1.79
CA HIS A 236 -3.70 -11.83 -2.88
C HIS A 236 -4.08 -10.57 -3.69
N LEU A 237 -4.39 -10.74 -4.99
CA LEU A 237 -4.68 -9.61 -5.88
C LEU A 237 -5.80 -8.70 -5.35
N PHE A 238 -6.89 -9.29 -4.85
CA PHE A 238 -8.01 -8.54 -4.27
C PHE A 238 -7.62 -7.74 -3.03
N ASP A 239 -6.74 -8.28 -2.18
CA ASP A 239 -6.26 -7.58 -0.98
C ASP A 239 -5.37 -6.40 -1.37
N LYS A 240 -4.50 -6.57 -2.38
CA LYS A 240 -3.69 -5.48 -2.94
C LYS A 240 -4.59 -4.35 -3.45
N GLU A 241 -5.60 -4.69 -4.27
CA GLU A 241 -6.55 -3.70 -4.80
C GLU A 241 -7.31 -2.99 -3.69
N TYR A 242 -7.74 -3.72 -2.65
CA TYR A 242 -8.44 -3.15 -1.50
C TYR A 242 -7.56 -2.16 -0.73
N VAL A 243 -6.34 -2.57 -0.39
CA VAL A 243 -5.37 -1.72 0.34
C VAL A 243 -5.02 -0.46 -0.46
N LEU A 244 -5.00 -0.54 -1.79
CA LEU A 244 -4.64 0.58 -2.65
C LEU A 244 -5.77 1.59 -2.90
N ARG A 245 -7.03 1.31 -2.52
CA ARG A 245 -8.17 2.23 -2.74
C ARG A 245 -7.95 3.60 -2.11
N ASP A 246 -8.40 4.67 -2.75
CA ASP A 246 -8.14 6.06 -2.35
C ASP A 246 -8.67 6.44 -0.96
N ASP A 247 -9.74 5.79 -0.51
CA ASP A 247 -10.35 5.94 0.82
C ASP A 247 -9.55 5.26 1.94
N LYS A 248 -8.68 4.30 1.60
CA LYS A 248 -7.86 3.56 2.58
C LYS A 248 -6.56 4.29 2.91
N ASN A 249 -6.25 4.35 4.20
CA ASN A 249 -5.07 5.01 4.74
C ASN A 249 -4.21 4.04 5.54
N ILE A 250 -2.89 4.21 5.50
CA ILE A 250 -1.95 3.47 6.32
C ILE A 250 -1.06 4.46 7.07
N GLU A 251 -1.00 4.31 8.39
CA GLU A 251 -0.17 5.12 9.28
C GLU A 251 0.85 4.23 9.99
N LEU A 252 2.14 4.46 9.76
CA LEU A 252 3.22 3.83 10.52
C LEU A 252 3.60 4.76 11.68
N CYS A 253 3.24 4.36 12.88
CA CYS A 253 3.25 5.16 14.10
C CYS A 253 4.51 4.93 14.93
N VAL A 254 5.42 5.91 14.90
CA VAL A 254 6.70 5.87 15.61
C VAL A 254 6.55 6.56 16.96
N PHE A 255 6.61 5.77 18.03
CA PHE A 255 6.35 6.23 19.40
C PHE A 255 7.47 7.13 19.95
N MET A 256 8.73 6.82 19.65
CA MET A 256 9.87 7.60 20.13
C MET A 256 10.16 8.74 19.17
N ASN A 257 10.19 9.97 19.70
CA ASN A 257 10.49 11.15 18.87
C ASN A 257 11.85 11.03 18.15
N ARG A 258 12.87 10.46 18.81
CA ARG A 258 14.22 10.28 18.25
C ARG A 258 14.30 9.31 17.07
N GLU A 259 13.37 8.35 16.96
CA GLU A 259 13.35 7.35 15.89
C GLU A 259 12.62 7.88 14.65
N TRP A 260 11.82 8.93 14.81
CA TRP A 260 10.96 9.46 13.76
C TRP A 260 11.75 9.85 12.51
N ASP A 261 12.87 10.57 12.66
CA ASP A 261 13.73 10.96 11.53
C ASP A 261 14.29 9.73 10.79
N MET A 262 14.63 8.66 11.51
CA MET A 262 15.19 7.44 10.93
C MET A 262 14.16 6.71 10.07
N PHE A 263 12.93 6.60 10.54
CA PHE A 263 11.81 6.04 9.78
C PHE A 263 11.41 6.93 8.61
N ASN A 264 11.33 8.25 8.80
CA ASN A 264 10.98 9.16 7.72
C ASN A 264 12.00 9.07 6.57
N ASN A 265 13.30 9.09 6.90
CA ASN A 265 14.36 8.94 5.91
C ASN A 265 14.31 7.59 5.17
N ALA A 266 13.97 6.49 5.85
CA ALA A 266 13.87 5.18 5.22
C ALA A 266 12.70 5.10 4.21
N PHE A 267 11.58 5.78 4.48
CA PHE A 267 10.40 5.76 3.60
C PHE A 267 10.45 6.83 2.50
N GLU A 268 11.22 7.91 2.69
CA GLU A 268 11.43 8.95 1.66
C GLU A 268 12.55 8.59 0.66
N ASN A 269 13.61 7.90 1.09
CA ASN A 269 14.84 7.74 0.31
C ASN A 269 15.04 6.36 -0.35
N LEU A 270 14.15 5.38 -0.13
CA LEU A 270 14.35 4.04 -0.69
C LEU A 270 13.68 3.89 -2.08
N PRO A 271 14.44 3.49 -3.12
CA PRO A 271 13.88 3.26 -4.44
C PRO A 271 12.89 2.10 -4.41
N VAL A 272 11.76 2.28 -5.08
CA VAL A 272 10.74 1.24 -5.20
C VAL A 272 11.17 0.22 -6.25
N GLY A 273 12.00 -0.74 -5.85
CA GLY A 273 12.44 -1.85 -6.69
C GLY A 273 13.70 -1.57 -7.53
N PRO A 274 14.29 -2.61 -8.14
CA PRO A 274 15.65 -2.58 -8.65
C PRO A 274 15.74 -1.69 -9.89
N THR A 275 16.71 -0.78 -9.89
CA THR A 275 17.26 -0.23 -11.13
C THR A 275 18.08 -1.33 -11.81
N GLY A 276 17.44 -2.22 -12.56
CA GLY A 276 18.10 -3.30 -13.29
C GLY A 276 17.13 -4.30 -13.88
#